data_AF-A0A2T2XHX9-F1
#
_entry.id   AF-A0A2T2XHX9-F1
#
_cell.length_a   1.000
_cell.length_b   1.000
_cell.length_c   1.000
_cell.angle_alpha   90.00
_cell.angle_beta   90.00
_cell.angle_gamma   90.00
#
_symmetry.space_group_name_H-M   'P 1'
#
loop_
_entity.id
_entity.type
_entity.pdbx_description
1 polymer ?
#
loop_
_entity_poly.entity_id
_entity_poly.type
_entity_poly.pdbx_seq_one_letter_code
_entity_poly.pdbx_strand_id
1 'polypeptide(L)'
;MKWDRRIIMGSSTALAILAAIGIWMVFFRLPASAPGYSSAPSYTSSPVLVREILGQQNARITRPYHRPALVVVPKLLPDWAQREIERQVGVKMMHRHQFIWDGSSQLFLQARHWAISGLYPLSIAAFKPIVGISQSALMLVENATPIYSTGPFFLNSGSRWGVKQRSPVMTSLSAPLSQKLEPLIPNGGVLAVINGQGQIRMVASNPSSRLLSWQPRPVGLGLVPPLIAEAMAEPQLLKEVAHGSDILDQLGKDWGGNKIQQALMRLGVESGISVPGQPVKNPALPKPSPLELSEGHALWATPLEVARAYLPFLNQGALLPLTVNATASRFGAGKPLAAPTSTLNAVTKFLPTVVTNGIRFSVWRPDGNYAVAYTPLDHGLVLVAGGTATNNIIAVIHAAAVWLTEKKGIGG
;
A
#
# COMPACT_ATOMS: atom_id res chain seq x y z
N MET A 1 -6.50 -87.54 -20.31
CA MET A 1 -5.78 -86.44 -21.00
C MET A 1 -6.25 -85.11 -20.38
N LYS A 2 -5.55 -84.62 -19.35
CA LYS A 2 -5.90 -83.39 -18.61
C LYS A 2 -4.77 -82.37 -18.82
N TRP A 3 -4.90 -81.56 -19.86
CA TRP A 3 -4.08 -80.39 -20.21
C TRP A 3 -5.04 -79.48 -21.01
N ASP A 4 -5.25 -78.18 -20.80
CA ASP A 4 -4.66 -77.23 -19.87
C ASP A 4 -5.66 -76.05 -19.74
N ARG A 5 -6.47 -76.01 -18.69
CA ARG A 5 -7.41 -74.89 -18.44
C ARG A 5 -6.72 -73.66 -17.84
N ARG A 6 -5.42 -73.75 -17.51
CA ARG A 6 -4.66 -72.67 -16.86
C ARG A 6 -4.06 -71.63 -17.82
N ILE A 7 -3.90 -71.95 -19.11
CA ILE A 7 -3.27 -71.03 -20.08
C ILE A 7 -4.28 -70.01 -20.63
N ILE A 8 -5.58 -70.32 -20.67
CA ILE A 8 -6.63 -69.42 -21.19
C ILE A 8 -7.11 -68.40 -20.14
N MET A 9 -6.92 -68.68 -18.85
CA MET A 9 -7.23 -67.72 -17.78
C MET A 9 -6.13 -66.68 -17.55
N GLY A 10 -4.86 -67.00 -17.84
CA GLY A 10 -3.74 -66.07 -17.69
C GLY A 10 -3.71 -64.95 -18.74
N SER A 11 -4.17 -65.21 -19.97
CA SER A 11 -4.21 -64.22 -21.05
C SER A 11 -5.40 -63.26 -20.92
N SER A 12 -6.56 -63.73 -20.44
CA SER A 12 -7.74 -62.89 -20.21
C SER A 12 -7.62 -61.98 -18.99
N THR A 13 -7.00 -62.44 -17.89
CA THR A 13 -6.71 -61.57 -16.74
C THR A 13 -5.59 -60.58 -17.01
N ALA A 14 -4.54 -60.97 -17.75
CA ALA A 14 -3.49 -60.03 -18.16
C ALA A 14 -4.02 -58.96 -19.11
N LEU A 15 -4.89 -59.32 -20.08
CA LEU A 15 -5.56 -58.34 -20.95
C LEU A 15 -6.57 -57.49 -20.18
N ALA A 16 -7.29 -58.04 -19.21
CA ALA A 16 -8.20 -57.26 -18.35
C ALA A 16 -7.44 -56.29 -17.43
N ILE A 17 -6.28 -56.68 -16.91
CA ILE A 17 -5.40 -55.80 -16.12
C ILE A 17 -4.75 -54.75 -17.02
N LEU A 18 -4.30 -55.09 -18.23
CA LEU A 18 -3.76 -54.13 -19.19
C LEU A 18 -4.84 -53.17 -19.72
N ALA A 19 -6.06 -53.65 -19.92
CA ALA A 19 -7.22 -52.82 -20.26
C ALA A 19 -7.66 -51.98 -19.07
N ALA A 20 -7.64 -52.50 -17.84
CA ALA A 20 -7.94 -51.74 -16.63
C ALA A 20 -6.86 -50.70 -16.33
N ILE A 21 -5.57 -51.00 -16.58
CA ILE A 21 -4.45 -50.06 -16.52
C ILE A 21 -4.54 -49.05 -17.67
N GLY A 22 -4.92 -49.47 -18.87
CA GLY A 22 -5.14 -48.59 -20.01
C GLY A 22 -6.31 -47.63 -19.79
N ILE A 23 -7.41 -48.12 -19.24
CA ILE A 23 -8.60 -47.35 -18.85
C ILE A 23 -8.26 -46.45 -17.64
N TRP A 24 -7.51 -46.93 -16.64
CA TRP A 24 -6.98 -46.10 -15.56
C TRP A 24 -6.06 -45.02 -16.08
N MET A 25 -5.17 -45.32 -17.04
CA MET A 25 -4.31 -44.32 -17.67
C MET A 25 -5.11 -43.35 -18.55
N VAL A 26 -6.29 -43.70 -19.07
CA VAL A 26 -7.16 -42.79 -19.82
C VAL A 26 -7.99 -41.90 -18.87
N PHE A 27 -8.48 -42.42 -17.74
CA PHE A 27 -9.22 -41.65 -16.73
C PHE A 27 -8.30 -40.83 -15.80
N PHE A 28 -7.08 -41.29 -15.55
CA PHE A 28 -6.07 -40.58 -14.73
C PHE A 28 -4.97 -39.91 -15.56
N ARG A 29 -4.97 -40.01 -16.89
CA ARG A 29 -4.43 -38.93 -17.73
C ARG A 29 -5.38 -37.76 -17.62
N LEU A 30 -5.27 -37.08 -16.48
CA LEU A 30 -5.48 -35.65 -16.42
C LEU A 30 -4.77 -35.06 -17.65
N PRO A 31 -5.47 -34.32 -18.52
CA PRO A 31 -4.86 -33.76 -19.70
C PRO A 31 -3.62 -32.98 -19.26
N ALA A 32 -2.44 -33.40 -19.74
CA ALA A 32 -1.16 -32.75 -19.43
C ALA A 32 -1.14 -31.26 -19.85
N SER A 33 -2.16 -30.84 -20.58
CA SER A 33 -2.62 -29.48 -20.80
C SER A 33 -4.01 -29.63 -21.40
N ALA A 34 -5.00 -28.83 -21.00
CA ALA A 34 -6.23 -28.75 -21.80
C ALA A 34 -5.82 -28.35 -23.22
N PRO A 35 -6.38 -28.97 -24.27
CA PRO A 35 -6.00 -28.67 -25.65
C PRO A 35 -6.19 -27.17 -25.90
N GLY A 36 -5.09 -26.43 -26.07
CA GLY A 36 -5.13 -24.99 -26.34
C GLY A 36 -4.13 -24.09 -25.60
N TYR A 37 -3.40 -24.60 -24.59
CA TYR A 37 -2.45 -23.76 -23.85
C TYR A 37 -1.10 -23.62 -24.56
N SER A 38 -0.94 -22.59 -25.39
CA SER A 38 0.32 -22.31 -26.10
C SER A 38 1.21 -21.24 -25.45
N SER A 39 0.71 -20.51 -24.44
CA SER A 39 1.41 -19.39 -23.81
C SER A 39 0.94 -19.10 -22.38
N ALA A 40 1.68 -18.34 -21.57
CA ALA A 40 1.18 -17.92 -20.27
C ALA A 40 0.04 -16.88 -20.44
N PRO A 41 -1.13 -17.05 -19.79
CA PRO A 41 -2.25 -16.13 -19.97
C PRO A 41 -1.99 -14.74 -19.35
N SER A 42 -2.53 -13.69 -19.99
CA SER A 42 -2.56 -12.31 -19.44
C SER A 42 -3.70 -12.16 -18.42
N TYR A 43 -3.70 -11.14 -17.55
CA TYR A 43 -4.68 -10.99 -16.46
C TYR A 43 -5.60 -9.77 -16.65
N THR A 44 -6.90 -9.89 -16.36
CA THR A 44 -7.91 -8.86 -16.68
C THR A 44 -8.09 -7.75 -15.63
N SER A 45 -7.76 -7.98 -14.36
CA SER A 45 -7.99 -6.98 -13.28
C SER A 45 -6.73 -6.65 -12.47
N SER A 46 -6.59 -5.38 -12.05
CA SER A 46 -5.47 -4.88 -11.24
C SER A 46 -5.61 -5.28 -9.76
N PRO A 47 -4.50 -5.48 -9.03
CA PRO A 47 -3.58 -6.59 -9.14
C PRO A 47 -4.07 -7.83 -8.38
N VAL A 48 -3.82 -9.04 -8.91
CA VAL A 48 -3.67 -10.20 -8.04
C VAL A 48 -2.33 -10.14 -7.37
N LEU A 49 -2.31 -10.17 -6.05
CA LEU A 49 -1.06 -10.35 -5.32
C LEU A 49 -0.58 -11.77 -5.59
N VAL A 50 0.47 -11.89 -6.39
CA VAL A 50 1.02 -13.20 -6.79
C VAL A 50 2.18 -13.65 -5.89
N ARG A 51 2.51 -12.85 -4.87
CA ARG A 51 3.56 -13.11 -3.89
C ARG A 51 3.06 -12.86 -2.47
N GLU A 52 3.62 -13.63 -1.54
CA GLU A 52 3.47 -13.36 -0.11
C GLU A 52 4.16 -12.03 0.21
N ILE A 53 3.47 -11.19 0.98
CA ILE A 53 4.02 -9.96 1.53
C ILE A 53 4.23 -10.21 3.01
N LEU A 54 5.47 -10.05 3.46
CA LEU A 54 5.85 -10.12 4.86
C LEU A 54 6.19 -8.71 5.33
N GLY A 55 5.76 -8.41 6.54
CA GLY A 55 6.03 -7.17 7.24
C GLY A 55 7.29 -7.27 8.07
N GLN A 56 7.39 -6.36 9.04
CA GLN A 56 8.43 -6.40 10.05
C GLN A 56 8.40 -7.76 10.80
N GLN A 57 9.58 -8.28 11.18
CA GLN A 57 9.73 -9.57 11.88
C GLN A 57 9.08 -10.77 11.16
N ASN A 58 9.00 -10.73 9.82
CA ASN A 58 8.34 -11.77 9.01
C ASN A 58 6.84 -11.96 9.32
N ALA A 59 6.19 -10.99 9.97
CA ALA A 59 4.75 -11.03 10.21
C ALA A 59 4.00 -11.02 8.87
N ARG A 60 3.02 -11.91 8.69
CA ARG A 60 2.27 -11.97 7.43
C ARG A 60 1.44 -10.70 7.24
N ILE A 61 1.59 -10.05 6.08
CA ILE A 61 0.73 -8.94 5.63
C ILE A 61 -0.34 -9.47 4.68
N THR A 62 0.00 -10.49 3.91
CA THR A 62 -0.94 -11.23 3.08
C THR A 62 -1.00 -12.70 3.47
N ARG A 63 -2.12 -13.34 3.14
CA ARG A 63 -2.31 -14.78 3.32
C ARG A 63 -2.66 -15.44 1.98
N PRO A 64 -2.26 -16.70 1.78
CA PRO A 64 -2.68 -17.44 0.60
C PRO A 64 -4.20 -17.58 0.60
N TYR A 65 -4.78 -17.46 -0.60
CA TYR A 65 -6.20 -17.67 -0.85
C TYR A 65 -6.39 -18.22 -2.26
N HIS A 66 -7.28 -19.19 -2.38
CA HIS A 66 -7.70 -19.73 -3.66
C HIS A 66 -8.95 -19.00 -4.12
N ARG A 67 -8.93 -18.49 -5.35
CA ARG A 67 -10.11 -17.88 -5.95
C ARG A 67 -10.46 -18.54 -7.27
N PRO A 68 -11.74 -18.68 -7.58
CA PRO A 68 -12.17 -19.14 -8.88
C PRO A 68 -11.78 -18.12 -9.95
N ALA A 69 -11.39 -18.64 -11.11
CA ALA A 69 -11.10 -17.88 -12.31
C ALA A 69 -11.49 -18.69 -13.55
N LEU A 70 -11.41 -18.07 -14.73
CA LEU A 70 -11.61 -18.71 -16.02
C LEU A 70 -10.37 -18.48 -16.88
N VAL A 71 -9.84 -19.51 -17.54
CA VAL A 71 -9.04 -19.26 -18.74
C VAL A 71 -10.04 -19.00 -19.86
N VAL A 72 -9.87 -17.87 -20.51
CA VAL A 72 -10.60 -17.49 -21.72
C VAL A 72 -9.66 -17.64 -22.91
N VAL A 73 -10.09 -18.41 -23.91
CA VAL A 73 -9.43 -18.57 -25.20
C VAL A 73 -10.34 -17.97 -26.27
N PRO A 74 -10.20 -16.67 -26.62
CA PRO A 74 -11.16 -15.95 -27.44
C PRO A 74 -11.49 -16.64 -28.77
N LYS A 75 -10.48 -17.20 -29.45
CA LYS A 75 -10.64 -17.90 -30.73
C LYS A 75 -11.57 -19.12 -30.69
N LEU A 76 -11.82 -19.68 -29.50
CA LEU A 76 -12.66 -20.87 -29.32
C LEU A 76 -14.06 -20.53 -28.78
N LEU A 77 -14.29 -19.27 -28.40
CA LEU A 77 -15.58 -18.82 -27.89
C LEU A 77 -16.57 -18.63 -29.04
N PRO A 78 -17.85 -19.02 -28.86
CA PRO A 78 -18.93 -18.60 -29.75
C PRO A 78 -19.08 -17.07 -29.79
N ASP A 79 -19.53 -16.51 -30.92
CA ASP A 79 -19.65 -15.06 -31.15
C ASP A 79 -20.50 -14.32 -30.10
N TRP A 80 -21.53 -14.98 -29.58
CA TRP A 80 -22.36 -14.39 -28.51
C TRP A 80 -21.58 -14.26 -27.20
N ALA A 81 -20.78 -15.27 -26.84
CA ALA A 81 -19.97 -15.28 -25.62
C ALA A 81 -18.80 -14.31 -25.73
N GLN A 82 -18.21 -14.19 -26.92
CA GLN A 82 -17.19 -13.19 -27.19
C GLN A 82 -17.72 -11.78 -26.93
N ARG A 83 -18.87 -11.41 -27.52
CA ARG A 83 -19.49 -10.10 -27.34
C ARG A 83 -19.80 -9.80 -25.87
N GLU A 84 -20.30 -10.78 -25.14
CA GLU A 84 -20.69 -10.60 -23.74
C GLU A 84 -19.48 -10.44 -22.81
N ILE A 85 -18.43 -11.24 -23.05
CA ILE A 85 -17.17 -11.15 -22.30
C ILE A 85 -16.42 -9.86 -22.66
N GLU A 86 -16.36 -9.49 -23.94
CA GLU A 86 -15.70 -8.28 -24.43
C GLU A 86 -16.22 -7.02 -23.72
N ARG A 87 -17.53 -6.93 -23.48
CA ARG A 87 -18.14 -5.82 -22.73
C ARG A 87 -17.57 -5.66 -21.31
N GLN A 88 -17.10 -6.74 -20.70
CA GLN A 88 -16.54 -6.71 -19.34
C GLN A 88 -15.03 -6.51 -19.32
N VAL A 89 -14.30 -7.24 -20.18
CA VAL A 89 -12.84 -7.29 -20.13
C VAL A 89 -12.16 -6.36 -21.14
N GLY A 90 -12.94 -5.81 -22.06
CA GLY A 90 -12.48 -4.93 -23.12
C GLY A 90 -11.87 -5.65 -24.32
N VAL A 91 -11.94 -4.97 -25.47
CA VAL A 91 -11.44 -5.42 -26.78
C VAL A 91 -9.98 -5.90 -26.71
N LYS A 92 -9.12 -5.16 -25.99
CA LYS A 92 -7.68 -5.49 -25.87
C LYS A 92 -7.42 -6.87 -25.30
N MET A 93 -8.27 -7.34 -24.37
CA MET A 93 -8.12 -8.67 -23.78
C MET A 93 -8.63 -9.76 -24.74
N MET A 94 -9.69 -9.47 -25.49
CA MET A 94 -10.22 -10.38 -26.52
C MET A 94 -9.25 -10.62 -27.68
N HIS A 95 -8.30 -9.71 -27.92
CA HIS A 95 -7.24 -9.89 -28.92
C HIS A 95 -6.08 -10.78 -28.43
N ARG A 96 -6.05 -11.14 -27.15
CA ARG A 96 -5.03 -12.06 -26.61
C ARG A 96 -5.34 -13.49 -27.03
N HIS A 97 -4.30 -14.30 -27.23
CA HIS A 97 -4.45 -15.74 -27.48
C HIS A 97 -5.22 -16.43 -26.36
N GLN A 98 -4.86 -16.11 -25.11
CA GLN A 98 -5.58 -16.52 -23.92
C GLN A 98 -5.33 -15.57 -22.76
N PHE A 99 -6.29 -15.47 -21.85
CA PHE A 99 -6.18 -14.69 -20.63
C PHE A 99 -6.90 -15.34 -19.46
N ILE A 100 -6.45 -15.03 -18.24
CA ILE A 100 -7.19 -15.36 -17.02
C ILE A 100 -8.15 -14.22 -16.74
N TRP A 101 -9.42 -14.58 -16.68
CA TRP A 101 -10.48 -13.72 -16.22
C TRP A 101 -10.86 -14.10 -14.80
N ASP A 102 -10.78 -13.12 -13.92
CA ASP A 102 -11.28 -13.20 -12.57
C ASP A 102 -12.29 -12.08 -12.33
N GLY A 103 -13.39 -12.39 -11.66
CA GLY A 103 -14.43 -11.39 -11.47
C GLY A 103 -15.26 -11.62 -10.23
N SER A 104 -15.98 -10.56 -9.85
CA SER A 104 -17.11 -10.60 -8.93
C SER A 104 -18.42 -10.21 -9.62
N SER A 105 -18.38 -9.94 -10.94
CA SER A 105 -19.57 -9.59 -11.71
C SER A 105 -20.52 -10.78 -11.84
N GLN A 106 -21.83 -10.50 -11.93
CA GLN A 106 -22.83 -11.54 -12.17
C GLN A 106 -22.54 -12.35 -13.43
N LEU A 107 -22.05 -11.67 -14.47
CA LEU A 107 -21.66 -12.32 -15.71
C LEU A 107 -20.48 -13.28 -15.53
N PHE A 108 -19.47 -12.92 -14.72
CA PHE A 108 -18.41 -13.86 -14.38
C PHE A 108 -18.95 -15.09 -13.63
N LEU A 109 -19.84 -14.87 -12.66
CA LEU A 109 -20.45 -15.97 -11.90
C LEU A 109 -21.26 -16.90 -12.82
N GLN A 110 -22.00 -16.36 -13.78
CA GLN A 110 -22.73 -17.15 -14.79
C GLN A 110 -21.77 -17.86 -15.76
N ALA A 111 -20.77 -17.16 -16.28
CA ALA A 111 -19.82 -17.69 -17.25
C ALA A 111 -19.02 -18.89 -16.71
N ARG A 112 -18.82 -18.97 -15.39
CA ARG A 112 -18.21 -20.14 -14.74
C ARG A 112 -18.98 -21.44 -14.91
N HIS A 113 -20.28 -21.34 -15.21
CA HIS A 113 -21.16 -22.49 -15.38
C HIS A 113 -21.52 -22.75 -16.85
N TRP A 114 -21.05 -21.92 -17.78
CA TRP A 114 -21.26 -22.14 -19.21
C TRP A 114 -20.44 -23.34 -19.69
N ALA A 115 -21.11 -24.34 -20.23
CA ALA A 115 -20.47 -25.50 -20.86
C ALA A 115 -20.17 -25.20 -22.33
N ILE A 116 -19.24 -24.27 -22.59
CA ILE A 116 -18.87 -23.84 -23.95
C ILE A 116 -17.36 -23.95 -24.19
N SER A 117 -16.98 -24.19 -25.45
CA SER A 117 -15.59 -24.12 -25.89
C SER A 117 -14.99 -22.73 -25.61
N GLY A 118 -13.71 -22.71 -25.21
CA GLY A 118 -12.97 -21.47 -24.97
C GLY A 118 -13.13 -20.87 -23.56
N LEU A 119 -13.98 -21.45 -22.70
CA LEU A 119 -14.02 -21.13 -21.27
C LEU A 119 -13.63 -22.36 -20.44
N TYR A 120 -12.61 -22.20 -19.60
CA TYR A 120 -12.14 -23.28 -18.76
C TYR A 120 -12.08 -22.83 -17.29
N PRO A 121 -12.95 -23.34 -16.41
CA PRO A 121 -12.93 -23.00 -15.00
C PRO A 121 -11.66 -23.51 -14.34
N LEU A 122 -11.06 -22.67 -13.50
CA LEU A 122 -9.86 -23.01 -12.74
C LEU A 122 -9.84 -22.32 -11.38
N SER A 123 -8.88 -22.69 -10.55
CA SER A 123 -8.58 -22.02 -9.30
C SER A 123 -7.17 -21.45 -9.36
N ILE A 124 -7.04 -20.14 -9.13
CA ILE A 124 -5.73 -19.49 -9.00
C ILE A 124 -5.30 -19.45 -7.54
N ALA A 125 -4.02 -19.71 -7.30
CA ALA A 125 -3.39 -19.41 -6.02
C ALA A 125 -2.98 -17.93 -6.02
N ALA A 126 -3.59 -17.16 -5.13
CA ALA A 126 -3.36 -15.74 -4.96
C ALA A 126 -3.05 -15.42 -3.50
N PHE A 127 -2.67 -14.18 -3.23
CA PHE A 127 -2.57 -13.64 -1.90
C PHE A 127 -3.64 -12.56 -1.72
N LYS A 128 -4.20 -12.49 -0.52
CA LYS A 128 -5.09 -11.40 -0.10
C LYS A 128 -4.59 -10.78 1.20
N PRO A 129 -4.86 -9.49 1.47
CA PRO A 129 -4.50 -8.90 2.75
C PRO A 129 -5.11 -9.71 3.90
N ILE A 130 -4.38 -9.78 5.02
CA ILE A 130 -4.99 -10.19 6.28
C ILE A 130 -5.90 -9.06 6.79
N VAL A 131 -6.79 -9.38 7.73
CA VAL A 131 -7.63 -8.37 8.40
C VAL A 131 -6.72 -7.31 9.03
N GLY A 132 -7.05 -6.02 8.89
CA GLY A 132 -6.21 -4.92 9.36
C GLY A 132 -5.42 -4.20 8.27
N ILE A 133 -5.17 -4.86 7.14
CA ILE A 133 -4.29 -4.31 6.09
C ILE A 133 -5.13 -3.62 5.01
N SER A 134 -4.99 -2.31 4.91
CA SER A 134 -5.74 -1.48 3.95
C SER A 134 -5.26 -1.68 2.51
N GLN A 135 -6.16 -1.39 1.55
CA GLN A 135 -5.78 -1.34 0.13
C GLN A 135 -4.71 -0.27 -0.13
N SER A 136 -4.73 0.84 0.61
CA SER A 136 -3.70 1.88 0.52
C SER A 136 -2.30 1.35 0.83
N ALA A 137 -2.17 0.51 1.87
CA ALA A 137 -0.89 -0.10 2.23
C ALA A 137 -0.40 -1.09 1.17
N LEU A 138 -1.32 -1.88 0.60
CA LEU A 138 -0.97 -2.77 -0.50
C LEU A 138 -0.52 -2.01 -1.74
N MET A 139 -1.16 -0.89 -2.07
CA MET A 139 -0.79 -0.03 -3.20
C MET A 139 0.59 0.63 -3.00
N LEU A 140 1.01 0.90 -1.76
CA LEU A 140 2.38 1.37 -1.49
C LEU A 140 3.40 0.30 -1.87
N VAL A 141 3.18 -0.94 -1.40
CA VAL A 141 4.03 -2.09 -1.77
C VAL A 141 3.95 -2.31 -3.28
N GLU A 142 2.77 -2.04 -3.85
CA GLU A 142 2.49 -2.16 -5.27
C GLU A 142 3.46 -1.33 -6.12
N ASN A 143 3.63 -0.09 -5.72
CA ASN A 143 4.44 0.85 -6.47
C ASN A 143 5.93 0.74 -6.14
N ALA A 144 6.27 0.32 -4.92
CA ALA A 144 7.66 0.15 -4.51
C ALA A 144 8.33 -1.09 -5.13
N THR A 145 7.58 -2.10 -5.59
CA THR A 145 8.17 -3.34 -6.10
C THR A 145 7.38 -3.95 -7.28
N PRO A 146 7.23 -3.28 -8.45
CA PRO A 146 6.25 -3.63 -9.52
C PRO A 146 6.19 -5.10 -9.99
N ILE A 147 7.17 -5.92 -9.63
CA ILE A 147 7.31 -7.36 -9.86
C ILE A 147 6.34 -8.22 -8.99
N TYR A 148 5.58 -7.67 -8.03
CA TYR A 148 4.60 -8.46 -7.21
C TYR A 148 3.18 -8.54 -7.80
N SER A 149 2.81 -7.69 -8.78
CA SER A 149 1.52 -7.75 -9.51
C SER A 149 1.66 -8.45 -10.86
N THR A 150 2.90 -8.64 -11.35
CA THR A 150 3.20 -9.14 -12.68
C THR A 150 4.08 -10.40 -12.61
N GLY A 151 3.47 -11.54 -12.87
CA GLY A 151 4.16 -12.82 -13.00
C GLY A 151 3.39 -13.75 -13.94
N PRO A 152 4.08 -14.47 -14.84
CA PRO A 152 3.41 -15.46 -15.65
C PRO A 152 2.79 -16.53 -14.75
N PHE A 153 1.51 -16.83 -14.99
CA PHE A 153 0.85 -17.98 -14.42
C PHE A 153 1.34 -19.22 -15.17
N PHE A 154 1.67 -20.27 -14.43
CA PHE A 154 2.09 -21.56 -14.96
C PHE A 154 1.11 -22.63 -14.52
N LEU A 155 0.88 -23.61 -15.38
CA LEU A 155 0.15 -24.81 -15.03
C LEU A 155 0.99 -25.62 -14.03
N ASN A 156 0.55 -25.64 -12.78
CA ASN A 156 1.06 -26.55 -11.76
C ASN A 156 0.34 -27.91 -11.91
N SER A 157 0.99 -29.00 -11.48
CA SER A 157 0.45 -30.35 -11.61
C SER A 157 -0.97 -30.45 -11.02
N GLY A 158 -1.88 -31.11 -11.76
CA GLY A 158 -3.27 -31.32 -11.33
C GLY A 158 -4.25 -30.16 -11.58
N SER A 159 -4.22 -29.57 -12.80
CA SER A 159 -5.23 -28.61 -13.27
C SER A 159 -5.19 -27.22 -12.63
N ARG A 160 -4.09 -26.86 -11.95
CA ARG A 160 -4.02 -25.63 -11.15
C ARG A 160 -3.08 -24.63 -11.79
N TRP A 161 -3.59 -23.49 -12.24
CA TRP A 161 -2.71 -22.39 -12.65
C TRP A 161 -2.23 -21.65 -11.39
N GLY A 162 -0.93 -21.73 -11.12
CA GLY A 162 -0.27 -21.05 -10.02
C GLY A 162 0.73 -20.03 -10.56
N VAL A 163 1.11 -19.05 -9.73
CA VAL A 163 2.26 -18.22 -10.06
C VAL A 163 3.50 -18.95 -9.56
N LYS A 164 4.58 -18.98 -10.36
CA LYS A 164 5.86 -19.55 -9.92
C LYS A 164 6.19 -18.92 -8.56
N GLN A 165 6.35 -19.73 -7.51
CA GLN A 165 6.68 -19.23 -6.18
C GLN A 165 7.96 -18.40 -6.27
N ARG A 166 7.81 -17.08 -6.18
CA ARG A 166 8.91 -16.13 -6.01
C ARG A 166 9.07 -15.89 -4.52
N SER A 167 10.28 -15.55 -4.07
CA SER A 167 10.54 -15.21 -2.67
C SER A 167 9.52 -14.20 -2.13
N PRO A 168 9.20 -14.17 -0.84
CA PRO A 168 8.31 -13.15 -0.30
C PRO A 168 8.84 -11.72 -0.53
N VAL A 169 7.94 -10.73 -0.55
CA VAL A 169 8.30 -9.31 -0.55
C VAL A 169 8.37 -8.85 0.90
N MET A 170 9.55 -8.40 1.32
CA MET A 170 9.79 -7.89 2.68
C MET A 170 9.46 -6.40 2.74
N THR A 171 8.61 -6.01 3.70
CA THR A 171 8.12 -4.64 3.86
C THR A 171 8.26 -4.15 5.29
N SER A 172 8.31 -2.83 5.47
CA SER A 172 8.35 -2.20 6.80
C SER A 172 7.00 -2.16 7.51
N LEU A 173 5.93 -2.57 6.84
CA LEU A 173 4.57 -2.55 7.38
C LEU A 173 4.46 -3.46 8.61
N SER A 174 3.63 -3.04 9.57
CA SER A 174 3.34 -3.79 10.79
C SER A 174 1.87 -4.19 10.82
N ALA A 175 1.61 -5.49 10.66
CA ALA A 175 0.27 -6.07 10.80
C ALA A 175 -0.34 -5.84 12.20
N PRO A 176 0.38 -6.13 13.31
CA PRO A 176 -0.15 -5.87 14.65
C PRO A 176 -0.52 -4.40 14.88
N LEU A 177 0.32 -3.48 14.41
CA LEU A 177 0.07 -2.04 14.50
C LEU A 177 -1.19 -1.66 13.72
N SER A 178 -1.34 -2.18 12.49
CA SER A 178 -2.48 -1.87 11.63
C SER A 178 -3.79 -2.38 12.23
N GLN A 179 -3.81 -3.61 12.75
CA GLN A 179 -4.98 -4.20 13.41
C GLN A 179 -5.41 -3.42 14.66
N LYS A 180 -4.43 -2.92 15.43
CA LYS A 180 -4.69 -2.15 16.65
C LYS A 180 -5.22 -0.75 16.36
N LEU A 181 -4.74 -0.12 15.30
CA LEU A 181 -5.01 1.28 15.01
C LEU A 181 -6.12 1.52 13.97
N GLU A 182 -6.41 0.57 13.09
CA GLU A 182 -7.49 0.70 12.09
C GLU A 182 -8.86 1.04 12.72
N PRO A 183 -9.27 0.44 13.85
CA PRO A 183 -10.54 0.79 14.51
C PRO A 183 -10.61 2.23 15.02
N LEU A 184 -9.46 2.88 15.21
CA LEU A 184 -9.39 4.27 15.71
C LEU A 184 -9.46 5.29 14.58
N ILE A 185 -9.49 4.86 13.32
CA ILE A 185 -9.55 5.76 12.17
C ILE A 185 -10.98 6.31 12.05
N PRO A 186 -11.16 7.63 12.15
CA PRO A 186 -12.47 8.25 12.03
C PRO A 186 -13.05 8.04 10.63
N ASN A 187 -14.38 8.04 10.50
CA ASN A 187 -15.02 7.90 9.20
C ASN A 187 -14.61 9.06 8.26
N GLY A 188 -14.23 8.74 7.03
CA GLY A 188 -13.62 9.69 6.08
C GLY A 188 -12.16 10.04 6.40
N GLY A 189 -11.58 9.41 7.42
CA GLY A 189 -10.24 9.67 7.91
C GLY A 189 -9.15 8.77 7.34
N VAL A 190 -7.91 9.17 7.59
CA VAL A 190 -6.68 8.50 7.21
C VAL A 190 -5.76 8.47 8.43
N LEU A 191 -5.02 7.38 8.58
CA LEU A 191 -3.95 7.25 9.57
C LEU A 191 -2.67 6.79 8.88
N ALA A 192 -1.57 7.46 9.19
CA ALA A 192 -0.22 7.07 8.78
C ALA A 192 0.70 7.00 10.01
N VAL A 193 1.53 5.96 10.08
CA VAL A 193 2.57 5.80 11.10
C VAL A 193 3.90 5.58 10.40
N ILE A 194 4.89 6.40 10.74
CA ILE A 194 6.22 6.42 10.11
C ILE A 194 7.29 6.46 11.21
N ASN A 195 8.42 5.81 11.00
CA ASN A 195 9.57 5.91 11.91
C ASN A 195 10.59 6.96 11.43
N GLY A 196 11.60 7.24 12.26
CA GLY A 196 12.68 8.16 11.93
C GLY A 196 13.33 7.83 10.59
N GLN A 197 13.53 6.55 10.25
CA GLN A 197 14.14 6.16 8.98
C GLN A 197 13.27 6.39 7.72
N GLY A 198 12.12 7.09 7.83
CA GLY A 198 11.19 7.31 6.72
C GLY A 198 10.43 6.05 6.30
N GLN A 199 10.49 4.98 7.10
CA GLN A 199 9.79 3.74 6.81
C GLN A 199 8.33 3.84 7.25
N ILE A 200 7.43 3.63 6.31
CA ILE A 200 6.00 3.58 6.57
C ILE A 200 5.70 2.25 7.27
N ARG A 201 5.18 2.34 8.49
CA ARG A 201 4.79 1.21 9.34
C ARG A 201 3.32 0.86 9.20
N MET A 202 2.51 1.86 8.93
CA MET A 202 1.09 1.72 8.69
C MET A 202 0.61 2.87 7.80
N VAL A 203 -0.26 2.55 6.86
CA VAL A 203 -1.16 3.52 6.24
C VAL A 203 -2.53 2.88 6.09
N ALA A 204 -3.57 3.57 6.49
CA ALA A 204 -4.94 3.09 6.34
C ALA A 204 -5.91 4.26 6.28
N SER A 205 -7.13 3.96 5.86
CA SER A 205 -8.22 4.91 5.77
C SER A 205 -9.53 4.23 6.11
N ASN A 206 -10.51 5.02 6.54
CA ASN A 206 -11.86 4.53 6.82
C ASN A 206 -12.86 5.30 5.94
N PRO A 207 -13.67 4.63 5.10
CA PRO A 207 -13.69 3.18 4.86
C PRO A 207 -12.43 2.69 4.12
N SER A 208 -12.00 1.46 4.42
CA SER A 208 -10.76 0.86 3.89
C SER A 208 -10.80 0.52 2.40
N SER A 209 -12.00 0.51 1.80
CA SER A 209 -12.22 0.35 0.36
C SER A 209 -11.95 1.61 -0.46
N ARG A 210 -11.80 2.78 0.18
CA ARG A 210 -11.47 4.04 -0.50
C ARG A 210 -9.98 4.31 -0.39
N LEU A 211 -9.39 4.85 -1.45
CA LEU A 211 -7.98 5.26 -1.49
C LEU A 211 -7.77 6.65 -0.86
N LEU A 212 -8.42 6.94 0.28
CA LEU A 212 -8.38 8.28 0.90
C LEU A 212 -6.96 8.65 1.33
N SER A 213 -6.13 7.67 1.70
CA SER A 213 -4.73 7.88 2.05
C SER A 213 -3.88 8.47 0.92
N TRP A 214 -4.40 8.42 -0.30
CA TRP A 214 -3.74 8.84 -1.52
C TRP A 214 -4.37 10.06 -2.19
N GLN A 215 -5.47 10.55 -1.63
CA GLN A 215 -6.16 11.71 -2.16
C GLN A 215 -5.53 12.97 -1.56
N PRO A 216 -5.09 13.94 -2.39
CA PRO A 216 -4.71 15.25 -1.91
C PRO A 216 -5.89 15.89 -1.19
N ARG A 217 -5.63 16.53 -0.05
CA ARG A 217 -6.65 17.19 0.78
C ARG A 217 -6.17 18.56 1.25
N PRO A 218 -7.09 19.48 1.59
CA PRO A 218 -6.71 20.76 2.18
C PRO A 218 -5.94 20.51 3.47
N VAL A 219 -4.70 21.02 3.56
CA VAL A 219 -3.83 20.76 4.72
C VAL A 219 -4.09 21.71 5.89
N GLY A 220 -4.67 22.90 5.61
CA GLY A 220 -4.90 23.94 6.62
C GLY A 220 -3.61 24.24 7.39
N LEU A 221 -3.75 24.42 8.70
CA LEU A 221 -2.63 24.69 9.61
C LEU A 221 -1.72 23.47 9.85
N GLY A 222 -1.98 22.32 9.22
CA GLY A 222 -1.23 21.08 9.42
C GLY A 222 0.25 21.13 9.04
N LEU A 223 0.69 22.08 8.20
CA LEU A 223 2.09 22.26 7.81
C LEU A 223 2.83 23.39 8.54
N VAL A 224 2.15 24.08 9.47
CA VAL A 224 2.71 25.25 10.16
C VAL A 224 4.03 24.96 10.88
N PRO A 225 4.18 23.90 11.71
CA PRO A 225 5.44 23.67 12.42
C PRO A 225 6.63 23.39 11.48
N PRO A 226 6.52 22.53 10.43
CA PRO A 226 7.56 22.41 9.42
C PRO A 226 7.91 23.73 8.70
N LEU A 227 6.91 24.55 8.37
CA LEU A 227 7.13 25.85 7.71
C LEU A 227 7.84 26.85 8.63
N ILE A 228 7.44 26.93 9.90
CA ILE A 228 8.13 27.75 10.90
C ILE A 228 9.58 27.30 11.05
N ALA A 229 9.85 25.99 11.09
CA ALA A 229 11.22 25.50 11.19
C ALA A 229 12.07 25.93 9.99
N GLU A 230 11.54 25.82 8.77
CA GLU A 230 12.19 26.33 7.56
C GLU A 230 12.40 27.86 7.61
N ALA A 231 11.44 28.61 8.15
CA ALA A 231 11.50 30.06 8.28
C ALA A 231 12.54 30.54 9.28
N MET A 232 12.63 29.86 10.42
CA MET A 232 13.60 30.13 11.47
C MET A 232 15.04 29.75 11.09
N ALA A 233 15.28 29.22 9.88
CA ALA A 233 16.62 29.15 9.30
C ALA A 233 17.15 30.54 8.90
N GLU A 234 16.26 31.54 8.73
CA GLU A 234 16.64 32.93 8.48
C GLU A 234 16.86 33.68 9.81
N PRO A 235 18.05 34.28 10.04
CA PRO A 235 18.40 34.90 11.33
C PRO A 235 17.49 36.05 11.78
N GLN A 236 16.79 36.71 10.84
CA GLN A 236 15.93 37.86 11.11
C GLN A 236 14.62 37.41 11.79
N LEU A 237 13.95 36.41 11.23
CA LEU A 237 12.72 35.84 11.78
C LEU A 237 12.94 35.18 13.15
N LEU A 238 14.09 34.55 13.37
CA LEU A 238 14.43 33.93 14.65
C LEU A 238 14.39 34.91 15.85
N LYS A 239 14.72 36.19 15.61
CA LYS A 239 14.64 37.24 16.65
C LYS A 239 13.21 37.64 16.96
N GLU A 240 12.33 37.64 15.96
CA GLU A 240 10.94 38.04 16.10
C GLU A 240 10.10 36.96 16.81
N VAL A 241 10.38 35.68 16.56
CA VAL A 241 9.80 34.55 17.33
C VAL A 241 10.12 34.68 18.82
N ALA A 242 11.33 35.14 19.17
CA ALA A 242 11.75 35.35 20.55
C ALA A 242 11.03 36.53 21.22
N HIS A 243 10.33 37.38 20.46
CA HIS A 243 9.63 38.57 20.95
C HIS A 243 8.09 38.44 20.91
N GLY A 244 7.56 37.27 20.56
CA GLY A 244 6.14 36.95 20.73
C GLY A 244 5.21 37.62 19.70
N SER A 245 5.72 38.06 18.55
CA SER A 245 4.88 38.49 17.43
C SER A 245 4.11 37.30 16.83
N ASP A 246 2.98 37.59 16.16
CA ASP A 246 2.24 36.56 15.41
C ASP A 246 3.09 36.07 14.24
N ILE A 247 3.72 34.93 14.45
CA ILE A 247 4.74 34.36 13.57
C ILE A 247 4.20 34.05 12.17
N LEU A 248 2.89 33.78 12.05
CA LEU A 248 2.27 33.42 10.78
C LEU A 248 2.05 34.65 9.89
N ASP A 249 1.61 35.76 10.50
CA ASP A 249 1.49 37.06 9.84
C ASP A 249 2.84 37.56 9.35
N GLN A 250 3.86 37.42 10.20
CA GLN A 250 5.21 37.87 9.92
C GLN A 250 5.87 37.03 8.83
N LEU A 251 5.68 35.71 8.86
CA LEU A 251 6.11 34.80 7.81
C LEU A 251 5.43 35.16 6.47
N GLY A 252 4.14 35.47 6.46
CA GLY A 252 3.46 35.95 5.26
C GLY A 252 4.08 37.24 4.70
N LYS A 253 4.33 38.23 5.56
CA LYS A 253 4.87 39.54 5.17
C LYS A 253 6.33 39.47 4.68
N ASP A 254 7.19 38.76 5.40
CA ASP A 254 8.63 38.80 5.18
C ASP A 254 9.12 37.76 4.16
N TRP A 255 8.45 36.61 4.08
CA TRP A 255 8.80 35.59 3.09
C TRP A 255 8.12 35.82 1.74
N GLY A 256 6.90 36.35 1.74
CA GLY A 256 6.07 36.38 0.54
C GLY A 256 5.73 34.99 0.01
N GLY A 257 4.90 34.92 -1.04
CA GLY A 257 4.42 33.63 -1.57
C GLY A 257 5.54 32.78 -2.20
N ASN A 258 6.55 33.41 -2.81
CA ASN A 258 7.62 32.70 -3.51
C ASN A 258 8.53 31.90 -2.54
N LYS A 259 8.93 32.47 -1.40
CA LYS A 259 9.76 31.74 -0.43
C LYS A 259 8.96 30.65 0.29
N ILE A 260 7.68 30.90 0.60
CA ILE A 260 6.79 29.87 1.16
C ILE A 260 6.66 28.69 0.17
N GLN A 261 6.46 28.96 -1.11
CA GLN A 261 6.42 27.93 -2.14
C GLN A 261 7.74 27.15 -2.23
N GLN A 262 8.89 27.83 -2.19
CA GLN A 262 10.20 27.17 -2.17
C GLN A 262 10.38 26.27 -0.93
N ALA A 263 9.94 26.72 0.24
CA ALA A 263 9.98 25.92 1.46
C ALA A 263 9.06 24.69 1.39
N LEU A 264 7.84 24.84 0.88
CA LEU A 264 6.94 23.71 0.62
C LEU A 264 7.57 22.68 -0.32
N MET A 265 8.18 23.12 -1.42
CA MET A 265 8.92 22.24 -2.33
C MET A 265 10.09 21.53 -1.64
N ARG A 266 10.86 22.24 -0.78
CA ARG A 266 11.94 21.63 0.01
C ARG A 266 11.42 20.59 0.99
N LEU A 267 10.25 20.82 1.60
CA LEU A 267 9.55 19.86 2.48
C LEU A 267 8.93 18.68 1.70
N GLY A 268 8.98 18.70 0.36
CA GLY A 268 8.44 17.65 -0.50
C GLY A 268 6.94 17.77 -0.75
N VAL A 269 6.37 18.97 -0.58
CA VAL A 269 4.99 19.33 -0.95
C VAL A 269 5.04 20.13 -2.25
N GLU A 270 4.69 19.48 -3.36
CA GLU A 270 4.80 20.06 -4.70
C GLU A 270 3.61 19.70 -5.60
N SER A 271 3.46 20.41 -6.72
CA SER A 271 2.47 20.07 -7.73
C SER A 271 2.85 18.77 -8.46
N GLY A 272 1.87 17.92 -8.75
CA GLY A 272 2.12 16.62 -9.40
C GLY A 272 2.17 15.43 -8.42
N ILE A 273 2.90 14.39 -8.79
CA ILE A 273 3.06 13.17 -7.96
C ILE A 273 4.40 13.28 -7.23
N SER A 274 4.37 13.36 -5.91
CA SER A 274 5.54 13.58 -5.04
C SER A 274 5.85 12.39 -4.14
N VAL A 275 4.87 11.51 -3.91
CA VAL A 275 5.00 10.29 -3.11
C VAL A 275 4.90 9.05 -4.00
N PRO A 276 5.80 8.05 -3.83
CA PRO A 276 5.71 6.80 -4.57
C PRO A 276 4.34 6.14 -4.45
N GLY A 277 3.69 5.91 -5.58
CA GLY A 277 2.41 5.23 -5.66
C GLY A 277 1.16 6.08 -5.52
N GLN A 278 1.32 7.41 -5.48
CA GLN A 278 0.20 8.33 -5.57
C GLN A 278 -0.52 8.18 -6.94
N PRO A 279 -1.83 7.85 -6.96
CA PRO A 279 -2.60 7.60 -8.18
C PRO A 279 -3.10 8.89 -8.84
N VAL A 280 -3.27 9.95 -8.05
CA VAL A 280 -3.84 11.23 -8.49
C VAL A 280 -2.82 12.34 -8.21
N LYS A 281 -2.45 13.10 -9.25
CA LYS A 281 -1.57 14.27 -9.12
C LYS A 281 -2.15 15.28 -8.14
N ASN A 282 -1.30 15.89 -7.31
CA ASN A 282 -1.66 17.07 -6.55
C ASN A 282 -2.13 18.17 -7.49
N PRO A 283 -3.18 18.93 -7.12
CA PRO A 283 -3.52 20.13 -7.85
C PRO A 283 -2.33 21.09 -7.87
N ALA A 284 -2.33 22.03 -8.83
CA ALA A 284 -1.33 23.08 -8.81
C ALA A 284 -1.39 23.79 -7.45
N LEU A 285 -0.21 24.03 -6.85
CA LEU A 285 -0.14 24.90 -5.69
C LEU A 285 -0.80 26.23 -6.10
N PRO A 286 -1.75 26.74 -5.30
CA PRO A 286 -2.43 27.97 -5.67
C PRO A 286 -1.43 29.12 -5.82
N LYS A 287 -1.89 30.25 -6.36
CA LYS A 287 -1.19 31.54 -6.26
C LYS A 287 -1.89 32.45 -5.24
N PRO A 288 -2.03 32.07 -3.95
CA PRO A 288 -2.73 32.91 -2.98
C PRO A 288 -1.87 34.11 -2.59
N SER A 289 -2.47 34.98 -1.79
CA SER A 289 -1.70 35.93 -0.99
C SER A 289 -0.71 35.18 -0.07
N PRO A 290 0.43 35.79 0.29
CA PRO A 290 1.39 35.20 1.23
C PRO A 290 0.78 34.79 2.58
N LEU A 291 -0.27 35.48 3.01
CA LEU A 291 -1.00 35.25 4.26
C LEU A 291 -1.81 33.94 4.20
N GLU A 292 -2.55 33.72 3.10
CA GLU A 292 -3.29 32.46 2.90
C GLU A 292 -2.34 31.26 2.82
N LEU A 293 -1.13 31.45 2.28
CA LEU A 293 -0.10 30.42 2.23
C LEU A 293 0.52 30.12 3.61
N SER A 294 0.72 31.14 4.47
CA SER A 294 1.28 30.94 5.81
C SER A 294 0.28 30.26 6.76
N GLU A 295 -1.02 30.52 6.59
CA GLU A 295 -2.11 29.83 7.29
C GLU A 295 -2.41 28.44 6.70
N GLY A 296 -1.74 28.07 5.60
CA GLY A 296 -1.95 26.82 4.89
C GLY A 296 -3.35 26.67 4.28
N HIS A 297 -4.05 27.78 4.09
CA HIS A 297 -5.29 27.86 3.35
C HIS A 297 -5.00 27.62 1.86
N ALA A 298 -5.92 26.92 1.18
CA ALA A 298 -5.80 26.51 -0.23
C ALA A 298 -4.60 25.60 -0.59
N LEU A 299 -3.79 25.15 0.38
CA LEU A 299 -2.74 24.15 0.16
C LEU A 299 -3.33 22.74 0.15
N TRP A 300 -2.89 21.91 -0.81
CA TRP A 300 -3.33 20.54 -0.95
C TRP A 300 -2.14 19.59 -0.89
N ALA A 301 -2.22 18.57 -0.04
CA ALA A 301 -1.24 17.51 0.02
C ALA A 301 -1.90 16.20 0.47
N THR A 302 -1.28 15.08 0.11
CA THR A 302 -1.63 13.77 0.65
C THR A 302 -1.19 13.66 2.12
N PRO A 303 -1.84 12.82 2.94
CA PRO A 303 -1.42 12.56 4.31
C PRO A 303 0.04 12.11 4.45
N LEU A 304 0.58 11.39 3.46
CA LEU A 304 1.98 10.97 3.45
C LEU A 304 2.94 12.13 3.18
N GLU A 305 2.59 13.10 2.34
CA GLU A 305 3.40 14.32 2.15
C GLU A 305 3.46 15.15 3.42
N VAL A 306 2.32 15.36 4.08
CA VAL A 306 2.28 16.07 5.37
C VAL A 306 3.15 15.32 6.38
N ALA A 307 3.04 14.00 6.48
CA ALA A 307 3.87 13.23 7.40
C ALA A 307 5.37 13.31 7.07
N ARG A 308 5.73 13.31 5.78
CA ARG A 308 7.11 13.47 5.31
C ARG A 308 7.70 14.81 5.77
N ALA A 309 6.93 15.89 5.69
CA ALA A 309 7.37 17.22 6.13
C ALA A 309 7.74 17.29 7.62
N TYR A 310 7.26 16.35 8.45
CA TYR A 310 7.60 16.25 9.87
C TYR A 310 8.83 15.37 10.17
N LEU A 311 9.35 14.60 9.21
CA LEU A 311 10.53 13.75 9.43
C LEU A 311 11.79 14.49 9.92
N PRO A 312 12.06 15.74 9.54
CA PRO A 312 13.22 16.48 10.04
C PRO A 312 13.23 16.64 11.56
N PHE A 313 12.06 16.73 12.21
CA PHE A 313 11.94 16.76 13.68
C PHE A 313 12.34 15.44 14.34
N LEU A 314 12.36 14.33 13.59
CA LEU A 314 12.76 13.01 14.07
C LEU A 314 14.24 12.71 13.75
N ASN A 315 14.81 13.37 12.74
CA ASN A 315 16.10 12.98 12.16
C ASN A 315 17.10 14.14 12.08
N GLN A 316 17.12 14.99 13.11
CA GLN A 316 18.14 16.04 13.23
C GLN A 316 18.22 16.95 11.99
N GLY A 317 17.07 17.27 11.39
CA GLY A 317 16.99 18.11 10.19
C GLY A 317 17.08 17.38 8.86
N ALA A 318 17.29 16.06 8.82
CA ALA A 318 17.29 15.31 7.57
C ALA A 318 15.87 15.01 7.07
N LEU A 319 15.56 15.43 5.84
CA LEU A 319 14.34 15.03 5.15
C LEU A 319 14.58 13.71 4.41
N LEU A 320 14.19 12.60 5.04
CA LEU A 320 14.30 11.27 4.46
C LEU A 320 13.17 10.99 3.45
N PRO A 321 13.41 10.20 2.39
CA PRO A 321 12.34 9.71 1.53
C PRO A 321 11.45 8.71 2.28
N LEU A 322 10.16 8.69 1.96
CA LEU A 322 9.25 7.66 2.45
C LEU A 322 9.46 6.34 1.73
N THR A 323 9.44 5.23 2.47
CA THR A 323 9.61 3.90 1.89
C THR A 323 8.80 2.83 2.63
N VAL A 324 8.39 1.80 1.91
CA VAL A 324 7.87 0.54 2.48
C VAL A 324 8.86 -0.61 2.39
N ASN A 325 10.04 -0.39 1.81
CA ASN A 325 11.03 -1.44 1.62
C ASN A 325 11.82 -1.67 2.92
N ALA A 326 11.69 -2.87 3.50
CA ALA A 326 12.36 -3.23 4.75
C ALA A 326 13.90 -3.27 4.61
N THR A 327 14.43 -3.64 3.45
CA THR A 327 15.87 -3.81 3.20
C THR A 327 16.52 -2.53 2.70
N ALA A 328 15.76 -1.45 2.55
CA ALA A 328 16.31 -0.20 2.08
C ALA A 328 16.98 0.60 3.20
N SER A 329 18.01 0.01 3.80
CA SER A 329 19.03 0.70 4.58
C SER A 329 19.97 1.55 3.70
N ARG A 330 19.73 1.58 2.38
CA ARG A 330 20.58 2.24 1.36
C ARG A 330 19.99 3.51 0.75
N PHE A 331 18.79 3.96 1.17
CA PHE A 331 18.36 5.29 0.75
C PHE A 331 19.28 6.30 1.44
N GLY A 332 20.02 7.06 0.64
CA GLY A 332 21.12 7.90 1.08
C GLY A 332 20.73 8.87 2.19
N ALA A 333 21.73 9.49 2.82
CA ALA A 333 21.52 10.60 3.74
C ALA A 333 20.48 11.54 3.12
N GLY A 334 19.32 11.68 3.77
CA GLY A 334 18.24 12.52 3.25
C GLY A 334 18.75 13.94 3.03
N LYS A 335 18.04 14.71 2.21
CA LYS A 335 18.43 16.11 1.99
C LYS A 335 18.35 16.82 3.34
N PRO A 336 19.43 17.44 3.84
CA PRO A 336 19.33 18.26 5.02
C PRO A 336 18.39 19.43 4.69
N LEU A 337 17.45 19.71 5.58
CA LEU A 337 16.74 20.97 5.55
C LEU A 337 17.69 22.13 5.83
N ALA A 338 17.29 23.34 5.43
CA ALA A 338 18.05 24.54 5.73
C ALA A 338 18.07 24.83 7.24
N ALA A 339 17.05 24.37 7.98
CA ALA A 339 16.90 24.59 9.41
C ALA A 339 17.90 23.79 10.25
N PRO A 340 18.74 24.45 11.09
CA PRO A 340 19.58 23.76 12.07
C PRO A 340 18.77 22.97 13.10
N THR A 341 19.37 21.93 13.69
CA THR A 341 18.73 21.14 14.76
C THR A 341 18.26 21.98 15.95
N SER A 342 18.97 23.06 16.28
CA SER A 342 18.57 24.00 17.34
C SER A 342 17.23 24.67 17.05
N THR A 343 16.96 25.01 15.78
CA THR A 343 15.70 25.60 15.32
C THR A 343 14.54 24.62 15.42
N LEU A 344 14.74 23.38 14.98
CA LEU A 344 13.74 22.32 15.11
C LEU A 344 13.38 22.05 16.58
N ASN A 345 14.38 22.07 17.45
CA ASN A 345 14.19 21.95 18.89
C ASN A 345 13.42 23.14 19.48
N ALA A 346 13.66 24.36 18.98
CA ALA A 346 12.93 25.54 19.41
C ALA A 346 11.44 25.41 19.07
N VAL A 347 11.11 25.04 17.83
CA VAL A 347 9.71 24.79 17.41
C VAL A 347 9.06 23.68 18.24
N THR A 348 9.78 22.59 18.49
CA THR A 348 9.28 21.47 19.32
C THR A 348 8.88 21.92 20.73
N LYS A 349 9.62 22.86 21.34
CA LYS A 349 9.31 23.37 22.69
C LYS A 349 7.99 24.12 22.79
N PHE A 350 7.50 24.68 21.68
CA PHE A 350 6.22 25.41 21.64
C PHE A 350 5.02 24.49 21.43
N LEU A 351 5.22 23.22 21.10
CA LEU A 351 4.12 22.30 20.85
C LEU A 351 3.60 21.67 22.14
N PRO A 352 2.27 21.50 22.27
CA PRO A 352 1.67 20.69 23.33
C PRO A 352 2.34 19.31 23.41
N THR A 353 2.61 18.87 24.63
CA THR A 353 3.22 17.56 24.88
C THR A 353 2.21 16.60 25.47
N VAL A 354 2.20 15.35 25.00
CA VAL A 354 1.48 14.24 25.61
C VAL A 354 2.47 13.16 26.00
N VAL A 355 2.38 12.65 27.22
CA VAL A 355 3.23 11.55 27.70
C VAL A 355 2.38 10.30 27.86
N THR A 356 2.80 9.20 27.25
CA THR A 356 2.12 7.90 27.38
C THR A 356 3.16 6.78 27.39
N ASN A 357 3.02 5.81 28.30
CA ASN A 357 3.98 4.71 28.47
C ASN A 357 5.45 5.17 28.53
N GLY A 358 5.72 6.31 29.19
CA GLY A 358 7.06 6.89 29.29
C GLY A 358 7.59 7.55 28.00
N ILE A 359 6.83 7.56 26.91
CA ILE A 359 7.18 8.24 25.66
C ILE A 359 6.57 9.63 25.63
N ARG A 360 7.41 10.63 25.32
CA ARG A 360 7.01 12.03 25.16
C ARG A 360 6.71 12.33 23.69
N PHE A 361 5.46 12.63 23.38
CA PHE A 361 5.03 13.07 22.05
C PHE A 361 4.81 14.58 22.04
N SER A 362 5.38 15.26 21.04
CA SER A 362 4.98 16.60 20.64
C SER A 362 3.78 16.49 19.71
N VAL A 363 2.70 17.20 20.02
CA VAL A 363 1.41 17.06 19.35
C VAL A 363 0.98 18.39 18.74
N TRP A 364 0.70 18.37 17.44
CA TRP A 364 0.12 19.48 16.69
C TRP A 364 -1.25 19.06 16.16
N ARG A 365 -2.29 19.77 16.57
CA ARG A 365 -3.69 19.46 16.20
C ARG A 365 -4.49 20.76 16.03
N PRO A 366 -4.09 21.61 15.08
CA PRO A 366 -4.58 22.98 14.99
C PRO A 366 -6.02 23.07 14.52
N ASP A 367 -6.49 22.07 13.76
CA ASP A 367 -7.83 22.01 13.20
C ASP A 367 -8.35 20.56 13.19
N GLY A 368 -9.64 20.39 12.90
CA GLY A 368 -10.25 19.06 12.79
C GLY A 368 -9.77 18.23 11.58
N ASN A 369 -8.89 18.77 10.73
CA ASN A 369 -8.47 18.16 9.47
C ASN A 369 -7.17 17.39 9.61
N TYR A 370 -6.19 17.89 10.36
CA TYR A 370 -4.92 17.20 10.58
C TYR A 370 -4.52 17.22 12.06
N ALA A 371 -4.09 16.05 12.54
CA ALA A 371 -3.45 15.92 13.83
C ALA A 371 -2.18 15.09 13.68
N VAL A 372 -1.06 15.66 14.10
CA VAL A 372 0.28 15.08 13.98
C VAL A 372 0.89 14.96 15.36
N ALA A 373 1.46 13.80 15.66
CA ALA A 373 2.15 13.55 16.90
C ALA A 373 3.48 12.86 16.62
N TYR A 374 4.57 13.37 17.21
CA TYR A 374 5.90 12.82 16.97
C TYR A 374 6.75 12.78 18.23
N THR A 375 7.65 11.81 18.31
CA THR A 375 8.63 11.67 19.39
C THR A 375 10.04 11.73 18.79
N PRO A 376 10.79 12.82 19.02
CA PRO A 376 12.16 12.95 18.55
C PRO A 376 13.09 11.89 19.13
N LEU A 377 12.86 11.48 20.39
CA LEU A 377 13.72 10.54 21.12
C LEU A 377 13.52 9.09 20.68
N ASP A 378 12.27 8.69 20.44
CA ASP A 378 11.95 7.32 20.01
C ASP A 378 11.79 7.21 18.49
N HIS A 379 12.02 8.31 17.76
CA HIS A 379 12.02 8.39 16.31
C HIS A 379 10.72 7.84 15.69
N GLY A 380 9.57 8.32 16.16
CA GLY A 380 8.24 7.88 15.72
C GLY A 380 7.31 9.04 15.41
N LEU A 381 6.51 8.89 14.35
CA LEU A 381 5.52 9.85 13.89
C LEU A 381 4.20 9.16 13.64
N VAL A 382 3.12 9.80 14.08
CA VAL A 382 1.74 9.41 13.82
C VAL A 382 0.98 10.61 13.27
N LEU A 383 0.23 10.40 12.20
CA LEU A 383 -0.58 11.42 11.56
C LEU A 383 -2.00 10.88 11.32
N VAL A 384 -3.00 11.62 11.80
CA VAL A 384 -4.42 11.41 11.51
C VAL A 384 -4.89 12.57 10.62
N ALA A 385 -5.58 12.25 9.53
CA ALA A 385 -6.10 13.25 8.60
C ALA A 385 -7.56 12.99 8.21
N GLY A 386 -8.39 14.03 8.26
CA GLY A 386 -9.83 14.02 7.99
C GLY A 386 -10.65 13.28 9.05
N GLY A 387 -11.93 13.66 9.16
CA GLY A 387 -12.89 13.14 10.13
C GLY A 387 -12.44 13.40 11.57
N THR A 388 -12.94 14.42 12.27
CA THR A 388 -12.62 14.72 13.69
C THR A 388 -11.19 14.31 14.14
N ALA A 389 -10.15 14.64 13.34
CA ALA A 389 -8.80 14.08 13.51
C ALA A 389 -8.21 14.43 14.89
N THR A 390 -8.57 15.62 15.37
CA THR A 390 -8.30 16.16 16.70
C THR A 390 -8.79 15.29 17.85
N ASN A 391 -9.93 14.62 17.69
CA ASN A 391 -10.53 13.82 18.77
C ASN A 391 -9.86 12.46 18.90
N ASN A 392 -9.34 11.91 17.80
CA ASN A 392 -8.83 10.54 17.76
C ASN A 392 -7.32 10.46 17.99
N ILE A 393 -6.56 11.56 17.79
CA ILE A 393 -5.10 11.55 17.89
C ILE A 393 -4.59 11.07 19.25
N ILE A 394 -5.26 11.40 20.36
CA ILE A 394 -4.83 10.97 21.70
C ILE A 394 -4.97 9.46 21.86
N ALA A 395 -6.11 8.88 21.48
CA ALA A 395 -6.32 7.44 21.52
C ALA A 395 -5.32 6.70 20.60
N VAL A 396 -5.06 7.27 19.42
CA VAL A 396 -4.07 6.76 18.47
C VAL A 396 -2.66 6.81 19.06
N ILE A 397 -2.25 7.91 19.70
CA ILE A 397 -0.95 8.04 20.38
C ILE A 397 -0.81 6.98 21.47
N HIS A 398 -1.82 6.80 22.35
CA HIS A 398 -1.78 5.77 23.39
C HIS A 398 -1.58 4.37 22.81
N ALA A 399 -2.30 4.04 21.74
CA ALA A 399 -2.20 2.75 21.08
C ALA A 399 -0.85 2.55 20.35
N ALA A 400 -0.33 3.59 19.70
CA ALA A 400 0.95 3.59 18.98
C ALA A 400 2.18 3.59 19.90
N ALA A 401 2.08 4.21 21.09
CA ALA A 401 3.18 4.24 22.06
C ALA A 401 3.57 2.84 22.54
N VAL A 402 2.61 1.94 22.71
CA VAL A 402 2.86 0.53 23.04
C VAL A 402 3.78 -0.12 22.00
N TRP A 403 3.55 0.15 20.71
CA TRP A 403 4.40 -0.38 19.64
C TRP A 403 5.83 0.20 19.67
N LEU A 404 5.97 1.49 19.96
CA LEU A 404 7.30 2.11 20.11
C LEU A 404 8.07 1.54 21.32
N THR A 405 7.36 1.20 22.41
CA THR A 405 7.97 0.58 23.60
C THR A 405 8.34 -0.89 23.41
N GLU A 406 7.57 -1.68 22.66
CA GLU A 406 7.89 -3.08 22.35
C GLU A 406 9.25 -3.23 21.64
N LYS A 407 9.68 -2.19 20.93
CA LYS A 407 11.00 -2.14 20.28
C LYS A 407 12.18 -2.03 21.26
N LYS A 408 11.95 -1.53 22.48
CA LYS A 408 12.98 -1.43 23.54
C LYS A 408 13.18 -2.74 24.31
N GLY A 409 12.22 -3.67 24.26
CA GLY A 409 12.26 -4.92 25.04
C GLY A 409 13.03 -6.10 24.41
N ILE A 410 13.64 -5.93 23.23
CA ILE A 410 14.32 -7.02 22.49
C ILE A 410 15.84 -6.74 22.33
N GLY A 411 16.40 -5.82 23.13
CA GLY A 411 17.81 -5.43 23.03
C GLY A 411 18.44 -5.11 24.38
N GLY A 412 18.19 -5.95 25.38
CA GLY A 412 18.93 -5.97 26.65
C GLY A 412 19.94 -7.12 26.65
#